data_AF-M0A244-F1
#
_entry.id   AF-M0A244-F1
#
_cell.length_a   1.000
_cell.length_b   1.000
_cell.length_c   1.000
_cell.angle_alpha   90.00
_cell.angle_beta   90.00
_cell.angle_gamma   90.00
#
_symmetry.space_group_name_H-M   'P 1'
#
loop_
_entity.id
_entity.type
_entity.pdbx_description
1 polymer ?
#
loop_
_entity_poly.entity_id
_entity_poly.type
_entity_poly.pdbx_seq_one_letter_code
_entity_poly.pdbx_strand_id
1 'polypeptide(L)'
;GASGGHHNQGAAWSCRMNTPCQGGTYDGSDGAEVPFTSQVYDGTVDPDVHQYGYVDRWQAGGSKGEWTTIDYRIELNTPGVADGRLIGWVNGVKAFDREGYLFRDKDHAHQGVRCWRWHYYFGGSWGSPSDNKLYARNFSVWADESVPEM
;
A
#
# COMPACT_ATOMS: atom_id res chain seq x y z
N GLY A 1 3.52 -4.82 12.24
CA GLY A 1 2.30 -4.34 11.55
C GLY A 1 1.50 -5.53 11.08
N ALA A 2 0.18 -5.37 10.98
CA ALA A 2 -0.75 -6.41 10.53
C ALA A 2 -0.42 -6.92 9.11
N SER A 3 -0.71 -8.18 8.82
CA SER A 3 -0.56 -8.81 7.50
C SER A 3 -1.03 -10.26 7.50
N GLY A 4 -1.34 -10.81 6.32
CA GLY A 4 -1.82 -12.18 6.22
C GLY A 4 -3.21 -12.28 6.85
N GLY A 5 -3.52 -13.40 7.51
CA GLY A 5 -4.81 -13.57 8.19
C GLY A 5 -4.90 -12.90 9.58
N HIS A 6 -3.91 -12.08 9.95
CA HIS A 6 -3.81 -11.46 11.28
C HIS A 6 -3.95 -9.94 11.17
N HIS A 7 -5.19 -9.47 11.32
CA HIS A 7 -5.55 -8.06 11.21
C HIS A 7 -5.28 -7.26 12.49
N ASN A 8 -5.45 -7.86 13.68
CA ASN A 8 -5.22 -7.24 15.00
C ASN A 8 -5.70 -5.78 15.07
N GLN A 9 -7.00 -5.59 14.81
CA GLN A 9 -7.67 -4.29 14.64
C GLN A 9 -7.34 -3.31 15.77
N GLY A 10 -7.01 -2.06 15.43
CA GLY A 10 -6.69 -1.00 16.38
C GLY A 10 -5.30 -1.08 17.02
N ALA A 11 -4.82 -2.30 17.31
CA ALA A 11 -3.53 -2.56 17.93
C ALA A 11 -2.35 -2.65 16.94
N ALA A 12 -2.62 -2.99 15.68
CA ALA A 12 -1.64 -3.00 14.62
C ALA A 12 -2.27 -2.64 13.28
N TRP A 13 -1.51 -1.95 12.44
CA TRP A 13 -1.94 -1.62 11.09
C TRP A 13 -0.84 -1.92 10.08
N SER A 14 -1.22 -1.91 8.82
CA SER A 14 -0.28 -1.70 7.72
C SER A 14 -0.98 -1.21 6.47
N CYS A 15 -0.27 -0.40 5.70
CA CYS A 15 -0.60 -0.13 4.30
C CYS A 15 0.59 -0.55 3.45
N ARG A 16 0.36 -1.46 2.51
CA ARG A 16 1.37 -1.97 1.58
C ARG A 16 0.84 -1.79 0.17
N MET A 17 1.72 -1.67 -0.81
CA MET A 17 1.28 -1.76 -2.20
C MET A 17 1.12 -3.20 -2.64
N ASN A 18 0.17 -3.44 -3.53
CA ASN A 18 0.12 -4.66 -4.33
C ASN A 18 -0.23 -4.33 -5.79
N THR A 19 0.09 -5.26 -6.69
CA THR A 19 -0.28 -5.20 -8.10
C THR A 19 -1.25 -6.34 -8.40
N PRO A 20 -2.57 -6.08 -8.46
CA PRO A 20 -3.54 -7.15 -8.62
C PRO A 20 -3.50 -7.69 -10.04
N CYS A 21 -3.65 -8.99 -10.17
CA CYS A 21 -3.91 -9.66 -11.45
C CYS A 21 -5.40 -9.94 -11.70
N GLN A 22 -6.30 -9.50 -10.82
CA GLN A 22 -7.73 -9.82 -10.89
C GLN A 22 -8.44 -9.01 -11.97
N GLY A 23 -8.92 -9.70 -13.02
CA GLY A 23 -9.76 -9.11 -14.07
C GLY A 23 -9.72 -9.80 -15.45
N GLY A 24 -8.70 -10.62 -15.73
CA GLY A 24 -8.56 -11.32 -17.01
C GLY A 24 -7.58 -10.66 -17.99
N THR A 25 -7.04 -11.51 -18.87
CA THR A 25 -5.90 -11.30 -19.81
C THR A 25 -4.65 -10.69 -19.20
N TYR A 26 -3.68 -11.55 -18.91
CA TYR A 26 -2.32 -11.15 -18.58
C TYR A 26 -1.64 -10.63 -19.85
N ASP A 27 -1.56 -9.32 -20.00
CA ASP A 27 -0.64 -8.76 -20.99
C ASP A 27 0.77 -8.78 -20.40
N GLY A 28 1.56 -9.76 -20.84
CA GLY A 28 2.95 -9.90 -20.47
C GLY A 28 3.91 -9.10 -21.35
N SER A 29 3.42 -8.28 -22.28
CA SER A 29 4.25 -7.45 -23.14
C SER A 29 4.89 -6.28 -22.39
N ASP A 30 6.01 -5.78 -22.93
CA ASP A 30 6.60 -4.54 -22.44
C ASP A 30 5.68 -3.37 -22.80
N GLY A 31 5.53 -2.41 -21.88
CA GLY A 31 4.55 -1.33 -21.99
C GLY A 31 3.15 -1.68 -21.48
N ALA A 32 2.88 -2.93 -21.12
CA ALA A 32 1.60 -3.32 -20.52
C ALA A 32 1.42 -2.66 -19.14
N GLU A 33 0.23 -2.10 -18.90
CA GLU A 33 -0.11 -1.47 -17.62
C GLU A 33 -0.11 -2.49 -16.49
N VAL A 34 0.59 -2.15 -15.41
CA VAL A 34 0.60 -2.87 -14.14
C VAL A 34 -0.16 -2.02 -13.12
N PRO A 35 -1.41 -2.38 -12.76
CA PRO A 35 -2.21 -1.58 -11.85
C PRO A 35 -1.58 -1.56 -10.45
N PHE A 36 -1.67 -0.41 -9.79
CA PHE A 36 -1.25 -0.25 -8.40
C PHE A 36 -2.46 -0.17 -7.47
N THR A 37 -2.30 -0.74 -6.27
CA THR A 37 -3.29 -0.63 -5.21
C THR A 37 -2.62 -0.48 -3.85
N SER A 38 -3.36 0.04 -2.88
CA SER A 38 -3.02 0.00 -1.46
C SER A 38 -3.77 -1.15 -0.80
N GLN A 39 -3.05 -2.16 -0.29
CA GLN A 39 -3.58 -3.17 0.62
C GLN A 39 -3.48 -2.64 2.06
N VAL A 40 -4.62 -2.49 2.71
CA VAL A 40 -4.71 -1.83 4.01
C VAL A 40 -5.32 -2.76 5.05
N TYR A 41 -4.68 -2.78 6.22
CA TYR A 41 -5.16 -3.35 7.46
C TYR A 41 -5.24 -2.18 8.43
N ASP A 42 -6.44 -1.73 8.75
CA ASP A 42 -6.67 -0.65 9.70
C ASP A 42 -7.89 -0.93 10.59
N GLY A 43 -8.22 0.00 11.47
CA GLY A 43 -9.32 -0.10 12.42
C GLY A 43 -10.72 0.08 11.82
N THR A 44 -10.89 0.41 10.54
CA THR A 44 -12.20 0.81 10.00
C THR A 44 -13.07 -0.35 9.53
N VAL A 45 -12.48 -1.52 9.34
CA VAL A 45 -13.16 -2.68 8.76
C VAL A 45 -13.22 -3.85 9.74
N ASP A 46 -14.29 -4.62 9.66
CA ASP A 46 -14.43 -5.88 10.37
C ASP A 46 -13.38 -6.90 9.85
N PRO A 47 -12.49 -7.43 10.72
CA PRO A 47 -11.45 -8.38 10.32
C PRO A 47 -12.01 -9.74 9.90
N ASP A 48 -13.23 -10.11 10.28
CA ASP A 48 -13.87 -11.35 9.79
C ASP A 48 -14.33 -11.19 8.33
N VAL A 49 -14.66 -9.96 7.92
CA VAL A 49 -15.01 -9.62 6.53
C VAL A 49 -13.75 -9.34 5.70
N HIS A 50 -12.75 -8.69 6.28
CA HIS A 50 -11.52 -8.25 5.61
C HIS A 50 -10.28 -8.92 6.17
N GLN A 51 -10.32 -10.23 6.37
CA GLN A 51 -9.27 -11.01 7.01
C GLN A 51 -7.87 -10.76 6.44
N TYR A 52 -7.77 -10.51 5.13
CA TYR A 52 -6.52 -10.25 4.41
C TYR A 52 -6.30 -8.77 4.08
N GLY A 53 -6.94 -7.88 4.84
CA GLY A 53 -7.03 -6.45 4.55
C GLY A 53 -7.96 -6.19 3.38
N TYR A 54 -8.26 -4.91 3.16
CA TYR A 54 -8.98 -4.43 1.99
C TYR A 54 -8.01 -3.79 0.99
N VAL A 55 -8.48 -3.60 -0.25
CA VAL A 55 -7.66 -3.05 -1.34
C VAL A 55 -8.31 -1.82 -1.93
N ASP A 56 -7.51 -0.78 -2.10
CA ASP A 56 -7.90 0.45 -2.77
C ASP A 56 -7.11 0.62 -4.05
N ARG A 57 -7.83 0.70 -5.17
CA ARG A 57 -7.23 0.84 -6.50
C ARG A 57 -6.82 2.28 -6.78
N TRP A 58 -5.62 2.45 -7.31
CA TRP A 58 -5.12 3.74 -7.77
C TRP A 58 -5.64 4.01 -9.19
N GLN A 59 -5.73 5.29 -9.55
CA GLN A 59 -6.18 5.73 -10.87
C GLN A 59 -5.15 5.45 -11.97
N ALA A 60 -3.88 5.27 -11.60
CA ALA A 60 -2.79 4.95 -12.51
C ALA A 60 -1.87 3.86 -11.91
N GLY A 61 -1.28 3.08 -12.80
CA GLY A 61 -0.24 2.08 -12.51
C GLY A 61 1.08 2.38 -13.20
N GLY A 62 2.02 1.44 -13.12
CA GLY A 62 3.26 1.46 -13.90
C GLY A 62 3.12 0.68 -15.21
N SER A 63 4.24 0.50 -15.91
CA SER A 63 4.31 -0.34 -17.11
C SER A 63 5.44 -1.36 -17.01
N LYS A 64 5.22 -2.57 -17.53
CA LYS A 64 6.28 -3.58 -17.60
C LYS A 64 7.42 -3.10 -18.51
N GLY A 65 8.66 -3.33 -18.10
CA GLY A 65 9.85 -2.97 -18.88
C GLY A 65 10.28 -1.50 -18.75
N GLU A 66 9.50 -0.68 -18.03
CA GLU A 66 9.76 0.74 -17.86
C GLU A 66 10.08 1.09 -16.40
N TRP A 67 10.84 2.16 -16.20
CA TRP A 67 11.02 2.73 -14.87
C TRP A 67 9.78 3.53 -14.50
N THR A 68 9.17 3.19 -13.36
CA THR A 68 8.08 3.97 -12.76
C THR A 68 8.56 4.55 -11.44
N THR A 69 8.45 5.87 -11.28
CA THR A 69 8.64 6.53 -9.98
C THR A 69 7.35 6.42 -9.19
N ILE A 70 7.45 5.93 -7.96
CA ILE A 70 6.32 5.79 -7.04
C ILE A 70 6.64 6.57 -5.79
N ASP A 71 5.74 7.45 -5.43
CA ASP A 71 5.77 8.13 -4.14
C ASP A 71 4.51 7.77 -3.36
N TYR A 72 4.68 7.48 -2.08
CA TYR A 72 3.59 7.03 -1.22
C TYR A 72 3.68 7.66 0.15
N ARG A 73 2.71 8.52 0.46
CA ARG A 73 2.62 9.29 1.70
C ARG A 73 1.53 8.71 2.59
N ILE A 74 1.88 8.60 3.87
CA ILE A 74 1.00 8.12 4.93
C ILE A 74 0.86 9.24 5.95
N GLU A 75 -0.37 9.65 6.20
CA GLU A 75 -0.70 10.58 7.28
C GLU A 75 -1.48 9.80 8.34
N LEU A 76 -0.89 9.69 9.54
CA LEU A 76 -1.54 8.99 10.63
C LEU A 76 -2.76 9.78 11.10
N ASN A 77 -3.80 9.04 11.45
CA ASN A 77 -5.02 9.60 11.97
C ASN A 77 -4.83 10.19 13.39
N THR A 78 -5.72 11.09 13.78
CA THR A 78 -5.96 11.48 15.16
C THR A 78 -6.43 10.24 15.95
N PRO A 79 -5.81 9.88 17.09
CA PRO A 79 -6.15 8.65 17.81
C PRO A 79 -7.66 8.46 18.05
N GLY A 80 -8.22 7.39 17.49
CA GLY A 80 -9.64 7.05 17.61
C GLY A 80 -10.59 7.78 16.65
N VAL A 81 -10.09 8.63 15.75
CA VAL A 81 -10.85 9.25 14.66
C VAL A 81 -10.32 8.68 13.35
N ALA A 82 -11.22 8.30 12.44
CA ALA A 82 -10.85 7.76 11.13
C ALA A 82 -10.59 8.91 10.14
N ASP A 83 -9.56 9.72 10.39
CA ASP A 83 -9.15 10.88 9.58
C ASP A 83 -7.74 10.70 8.99
N GLY A 84 -7.17 9.50 9.05
CA GLY A 84 -5.90 9.18 8.41
C GLY A 84 -6.03 9.21 6.89
N ARG A 85 -4.90 9.42 6.22
CA ARG A 85 -4.85 9.64 4.76
C ARG A 85 -3.71 8.86 4.11
N LEU A 86 -3.97 8.36 2.91
CA LEU A 86 -2.98 7.75 2.03
C LEU A 86 -3.01 8.50 0.70
N ILE A 87 -1.83 8.92 0.25
CA ILE A 87 -1.67 9.65 -1.01
C ILE A 87 -0.57 8.97 -1.82
N GLY A 88 -0.83 8.76 -3.10
CA GLY A 88 0.06 8.07 -4.02
C GLY A 88 0.27 8.86 -5.30
N TRP A 89 1.51 8.91 -5.78
CA TRP A 89 1.87 9.49 -7.05
C TRP A 89 2.56 8.45 -7.93
N VAL A 90 2.29 8.54 -9.23
CA VAL A 90 2.94 7.75 -10.26
C VAL A 90 3.59 8.73 -11.23
N ASN A 91 4.91 8.67 -11.35
CA ASN A 91 5.70 9.58 -12.18
C ASN A 91 5.42 11.07 -11.88
N GLY A 92 5.29 11.41 -10.59
CA GLY A 92 4.99 12.78 -10.12
C GLY A 92 3.54 13.23 -10.27
N VAL A 93 2.66 12.41 -10.87
CA VAL A 93 1.23 12.72 -11.01
C VAL A 93 0.46 12.01 -9.89
N LYS A 94 -0.37 12.77 -9.15
CA LYS A 94 -1.21 12.20 -8.10
C LYS A 94 -2.18 11.17 -8.70
N ALA A 95 -2.04 9.93 -8.27
CA ALA A 95 -2.78 8.76 -8.77
C ALA A 95 -3.72 8.18 -7.70
N PHE A 96 -3.53 8.54 -6.44
CA PHE A 96 -4.35 8.08 -5.33
C PHE A 96 -4.39 9.13 -4.24
N ASP A 97 -5.57 9.34 -3.67
CA ASP A 97 -5.78 10.26 -2.56
C ASP A 97 -7.06 9.87 -1.85
N ARG A 98 -6.91 9.30 -0.65
CA ARG A 98 -8.05 8.84 0.14
C ARG A 98 -7.82 9.15 1.61
N GLU A 99 -8.85 9.71 2.23
CA GLU A 99 -8.96 9.88 3.68
C GLU A 99 -9.85 8.78 4.26
N GLY A 100 -10.05 8.81 5.58
CA GLY A 100 -10.96 7.89 6.25
C GLY A 100 -10.30 6.67 6.88
N TYR A 101 -8.98 6.68 7.06
CA TYR A 101 -8.25 5.55 7.65
C TYR A 101 -8.14 5.67 9.18
N LEU A 102 -8.18 4.53 9.88
CA LEU A 102 -8.01 4.42 11.33
C LEU A 102 -6.78 3.56 11.64
N PHE A 103 -5.58 4.12 11.55
CA PHE A 103 -4.34 3.40 11.86
C PHE A 103 -4.13 3.15 13.35
N ARG A 104 -4.56 4.08 14.21
CA ARG A 104 -4.44 3.99 15.67
C ARG A 104 -5.73 4.39 16.37
N ASP A 105 -6.19 3.56 17.29
CA ASP A 105 -7.30 3.90 18.18
C ASP A 105 -6.82 4.73 19.40
N LYS A 106 -7.72 4.97 20.35
CA LYS A 106 -7.42 5.75 21.57
C LYS A 106 -6.43 5.06 22.49
N ASP A 107 -6.53 3.74 22.65
CA ASP A 107 -5.69 2.94 23.53
C ASP A 107 -4.27 2.76 22.95
N HIS A 108 -4.17 2.89 21.63
CA HIS A 108 -2.94 2.76 20.85
C HIS A 108 -2.40 4.10 20.32
N ALA A 109 -2.80 5.23 20.92
CA ALA A 109 -2.40 6.59 20.49
C ALA A 109 -0.87 6.79 20.38
N HIS A 110 -0.11 6.11 21.22
CA HIS A 110 1.36 6.14 21.28
C HIS A 110 2.04 5.41 20.11
N GLN A 111 1.29 4.74 19.24
CA GLN A 111 1.85 4.05 18.08
C GLN A 111 2.09 5.03 16.93
N GLY A 112 3.32 5.05 16.43
CA GLY A 112 3.70 5.70 15.16
C GLY A 112 4.03 4.68 14.07
N VAL A 113 4.66 5.15 13.00
CA VAL A 113 5.21 4.28 11.95
C VAL A 113 6.45 3.56 12.51
N ARG A 114 6.37 2.23 12.66
CA ARG A 114 7.45 1.43 13.30
C ARG A 114 8.48 0.88 12.33
N CYS A 115 8.06 0.63 11.10
CA CYS A 115 8.92 0.05 10.08
C CYS A 115 8.38 0.40 8.70
N TRP A 116 9.31 0.53 7.77
CA TRP A 116 9.02 0.46 6.36
C TRP A 116 9.32 -0.97 5.86
N ARG A 117 8.41 -1.60 5.10
CA ARG A 117 8.51 -3.02 4.71
C ARG A 117 8.85 -3.16 3.22
N TRP A 118 10.03 -3.73 2.91
CA TRP A 118 10.47 -4.11 1.56
C TRP A 118 9.94 -5.50 1.19
N HIS A 119 8.73 -5.60 0.64
CA HIS A 119 8.10 -6.89 0.32
C HIS A 119 7.80 -7.04 -1.18
N TYR A 120 8.45 -8.01 -1.82
CA TYR A 120 8.20 -8.38 -3.21
C TYR A 120 8.05 -9.89 -3.31
N TYR A 121 6.82 -10.34 -3.56
CA TYR A 121 6.48 -11.75 -3.67
C TYR A 121 5.16 -11.88 -4.44
N PHE A 122 4.96 -13.02 -5.08
CA PHE A 122 3.63 -13.37 -5.60
C PHE A 122 2.74 -13.74 -4.41
N GLY A 123 1.59 -13.05 -4.28
CA GLY A 123 0.76 -13.08 -3.08
C GLY A 123 -0.10 -14.34 -2.92
N GLY A 124 -0.57 -14.56 -1.69
CA GLY A 124 -1.45 -15.69 -1.36
C GLY A 124 -0.73 -17.03 -1.44
N SER A 125 -1.40 -18.02 -2.01
CA SER A 125 -0.83 -19.34 -2.33
C SER A 125 -0.38 -19.44 -3.79
N TRP A 126 -0.30 -18.33 -4.52
CA TRP A 126 -0.02 -18.30 -5.94
C TRP A 126 1.44 -17.93 -6.21
N GLY A 127 2.08 -18.67 -7.10
CA GLY A 127 3.43 -18.39 -7.60
C GLY A 127 3.42 -18.03 -9.09
N SER A 128 4.53 -17.50 -9.58
CA SER A 128 4.76 -17.39 -11.02
C SER A 128 5.31 -18.71 -11.57
N PRO A 129 4.94 -19.13 -12.78
CA PRO A 129 5.50 -20.32 -13.43
C PRO A 129 6.95 -20.14 -13.91
N SER A 130 7.51 -18.94 -13.78
CA SER A 130 8.87 -18.63 -14.21
C SER A 130 9.57 -17.66 -13.25
N ASP A 131 10.88 -17.55 -13.38
CA ASP A 131 11.64 -16.51 -12.70
C ASP A 131 11.25 -15.14 -13.25
N ASN A 132 11.09 -14.17 -12.33
CA ASN A 132 10.80 -12.79 -12.67
C ASN A 132 11.86 -11.89 -12.04
N LYS A 133 12.10 -10.74 -12.68
CA LYS A 133 13.04 -9.75 -12.19
C LYS A 133 12.30 -8.46 -11.89
N LEU A 134 12.56 -7.89 -10.72
CA LEU A 134 12.12 -6.57 -10.33
C LEU A 134 13.35 -5.78 -9.92
N TYR A 135 13.46 -4.57 -10.44
CA TYR A 135 14.56 -3.67 -10.16
C TYR A 135 14.04 -2.44 -9.43
N ALA A 136 14.76 -2.01 -8.40
CA ALA A 136 14.47 -0.79 -7.68
C ALA A 136 15.73 0.06 -7.57
N ARG A 137 15.57 1.37 -7.64
CA ARG A 137 16.65 2.36 -7.47
C ARG A 137 16.08 3.64 -6.86
N ASN A 138 16.97 4.53 -6.42
CA ASN A 138 16.61 5.86 -5.90
C ASN A 138 15.59 5.80 -4.75
N PHE A 139 15.80 4.88 -3.81
CA PHE A 139 14.93 4.73 -2.65
C PHE A 139 15.23 5.79 -1.60
N SER A 140 14.17 6.42 -1.12
CA SER A 140 14.20 7.43 -0.05
C SER A 140 13.00 7.24 0.86
N VAL A 141 13.17 7.57 2.15
CA VAL A 141 12.09 7.61 3.15
C VAL A 141 12.24 8.90 3.92
N TRP A 142 11.13 9.60 4.09
CA TRP A 142 11.04 10.83 4.86
C TRP A 142 10.02 10.68 5.99
N ALA A 143 10.24 11.40 7.07
CA ALA A 143 9.34 11.45 8.22
C ALA A 143 9.29 12.88 8.78
N ASP A 144 8.18 13.21 9.43
CA ASP A 144 7.97 14.47 10.12
C ASP A 144 8.29 15.69 9.23
N GLU A 145 9.12 16.62 9.70
CA GLU A 145 9.46 17.88 9.02
C GLU A 145 10.29 17.69 7.73
N SER A 146 10.77 16.48 7.45
CA SER A 146 11.57 16.20 6.25
C SER A 146 10.74 15.78 5.03
N VAL A 147 9.41 15.64 5.19
CA VAL A 147 8.53 15.22 4.10
C VAL A 147 8.44 16.33 3.04
N PRO A 148 8.83 16.07 1.78
CA PRO A 148 8.79 17.09 0.73
C PRO A 148 7.35 17.45 0.35
N GLU A 149 7.18 18.69 -0.14
CA GLU A 149 6.00 19.04 -0.93
C GLU A 149 6.11 18.38 -2.32
N MET A 150 4.98 17.87 -2.80
CA MET A 150 4.87 16.96 -3.94
C MET A 150 3.83 17.45 -4.95
#